data_AF-A0A3R6DFA9-F1
#
_entry.id   AF-A0A3R6DFA9-F1
#
_cell.length_a   1.000
_cell.length_b   1.000
_cell.length_c   1.000
_cell.angle_alpha   90.00
_cell.angle_beta   90.00
_cell.angle_gamma   90.00
#
_symmetry.space_group_name_H-M   'P 1'
#
loop_
_entity.id
_entity.type
_entity.pdbx_description
1 polymer ?
#
loop_
_entity_poly.entity_id
_entity_poly.type
_entity_poly.pdbx_seq_one_letter_code
_entity_poly.pdbx_strand_id
1 'polypeptide(L)'
;MYLDEKEIYEICMSVDSFIAAELTESIVRGTSYDMLEAHYGILPISRRSFYRRRMTVQRLMRQRMARLVEEKNGQYMIVWGREG
;
A
#
# COMPACT_ATOMS: atom_id res chain seq x y z
N MET A 1 3.85 6.23 8.57
CA MET A 1 3.40 6.22 7.16
C MET A 1 2.06 6.92 7.16
N TYR A 2 2.00 8.19 6.75
CA TYR A 2 0.79 9.02 6.88
C TYR A 2 -0.12 8.86 5.66
N LEU A 3 -0.58 7.65 5.40
CA LEU A 3 -1.76 7.43 4.56
C LEU A 3 -2.85 6.91 5.50
N ASP A 4 -4.05 7.46 5.39
CA ASP A 4 -5.16 6.97 6.20
C ASP A 4 -5.57 5.55 5.74
N GLU A 5 -6.24 4.79 6.61
CA GLU A 5 -6.63 3.41 6.30
C GLU A 5 -7.52 3.32 5.05
N LYS A 6 -8.33 4.35 4.78
CA LYS A 6 -9.21 4.41 3.61
C LYS A 6 -8.41 4.60 2.32
N GLU A 7 -7.41 5.48 2.30
CA GLU A 7 -6.49 5.68 1.18
C GLU A 7 -5.71 4.40 0.89
N ILE A 8 -5.27 3.70 1.93
CA ILE A 8 -4.60 2.40 1.78
C ILE A 8 -5.56 1.40 1.15
N TYR A 9 -6.80 1.32 1.64
CA TYR A 9 -7.83 0.45 1.09
C TYR A 9 -8.15 0.77 -0.38
N GLU A 10 -8.24 2.05 -0.76
CA GLU A 10 -8.46 2.47 -2.15
C GLU A 10 -7.29 2.04 -3.07
N ILE A 11 -6.05 2.15 -2.59
CA ILE A 11 -4.89 1.64 -3.34
C ILE A 11 -4.96 0.12 -3.45
N CYS A 12 -5.27 -0.60 -2.37
CA CYS A 12 -5.45 -2.05 -2.38
C CYS A 12 -6.53 -2.48 -3.38
N MET A 13 -7.68 -1.79 -3.41
CA MET A 13 -8.76 -2.00 -4.39
C MET A 13 -8.28 -1.81 -5.82
N SER A 14 -7.43 -0.81 -6.08
CA SER A 14 -6.89 -0.57 -7.43
C SER A 14 -5.90 -1.65 -7.89
N VAL A 15 -5.25 -2.35 -6.94
CA VAL A 15 -4.29 -3.42 -7.23
C VAL A 15 -5.00 -4.76 -7.40
N ASP A 16 -5.90 -5.09 -6.48
CA ASP A 16 -6.72 -6.29 -6.54
C ASP A 16 -7.95 -6.14 -5.64
N SER A 17 -9.13 -5.98 -6.25
CA SER A 17 -10.38 -5.79 -5.53
C SER A 17 -10.87 -7.03 -4.79
N PHE A 18 -10.42 -8.24 -5.16
CA PHE A 18 -10.88 -9.49 -4.54
C PHE A 18 -10.23 -9.74 -3.18
N ILE A 19 -9.02 -9.21 -2.97
CA ILE A 19 -8.25 -9.40 -1.73
C ILE A 19 -7.91 -8.06 -1.06
N ALA A 20 -8.62 -7.00 -1.41
CA ALA A 20 -8.28 -5.64 -1.00
C ALA A 20 -8.33 -5.48 0.53
N ALA A 21 -9.31 -6.10 1.18
CA ALA A 21 -9.47 -6.06 2.63
C ALA A 21 -8.29 -6.74 3.34
N GLU A 22 -7.89 -7.92 2.86
CA GLU A 22 -6.79 -8.71 3.39
C GLU A 22 -5.43 -8.04 3.15
N LEU A 23 -5.24 -7.42 1.98
CA LEU A 23 -4.07 -6.59 1.71
C LEU A 23 -4.01 -5.38 2.65
N THR A 24 -5.14 -4.72 2.88
CA THR A 24 -5.25 -3.57 3.78
C THR A 24 -4.90 -3.99 5.20
N GLU A 25 -5.49 -5.08 5.70
CA GLU A 25 -5.20 -5.62 7.01
C GLU A 25 -3.72 -5.99 7.16
N SER A 26 -3.14 -6.66 6.16
CA SER A 26 -1.72 -7.03 6.16
C SER A 26 -0.77 -5.83 6.18
N ILE A 27 -1.16 -4.71 5.58
CA ILE A 27 -0.35 -3.49 5.53
C ILE A 27 -0.53 -2.65 6.80
N VAL A 28 -1.77 -2.47 7.25
CA VAL A 28 -2.12 -1.62 8.41
C VAL A 28 -1.76 -2.31 9.72
N ARG A 29 -2.15 -3.58 9.88
CA ARG A 29 -1.98 -4.34 11.13
C ARG A 29 -0.73 -5.22 11.13
N GLY A 30 -0.11 -5.43 9.96
CA GLY A 30 1.04 -6.33 9.84
C GLY A 30 0.67 -7.82 9.79
N THR A 31 -0.62 -8.17 9.66
CA THR A 31 -1.10 -9.56 9.59
C THR A 31 -0.39 -10.31 8.44
N SER A 32 0.13 -11.51 8.72
CA SER A 32 0.78 -12.33 7.70
C SER A 32 -0.25 -13.04 6.83
N TYR A 33 0.17 -13.51 5.65
CA TYR A 33 -0.71 -14.32 4.78
C TYR A 33 -1.26 -15.56 5.51
N ASP A 34 -0.39 -16.24 6.28
CA ASP A 34 -0.77 -17.47 6.97
C ASP A 34 -1.78 -17.19 8.11
N MET A 35 -1.67 -16.02 8.78
CA MET A 35 -2.65 -15.58 9.77
C MET A 35 -3.99 -15.20 9.14
N LEU A 36 -3.97 -14.57 7.96
CA LEU A 36 -5.19 -14.26 7.20
C LEU A 36 -5.91 -15.55 6.79
N GLU A 37 -5.18 -16.55 6.28
CA GLU A 37 -5.80 -17.85 5.96
C GLU A 37 -6.36 -18.57 7.18
N ALA A 38 -5.69 -18.47 8.33
CA ALA A 38 -6.20 -19.05 9.57
C ALA A 38 -7.50 -18.38 10.06
N HIS A 39 -7.68 -17.09 9.80
CA HIS A 39 -8.85 -16.32 10.25
C HIS A 39 -10.03 -16.38 9.25
N TYR A 40 -9.74 -16.27 7.95
CA TYR A 40 -10.75 -16.16 6.89
C TYR A 40 -10.91 -17.43 6.05
N GLY A 41 -10.04 -18.43 6.23
CA GLY A 41 -9.97 -19.61 5.38
C GLY A 41 -9.08 -19.39 4.15
N ILE A 42 -9.09 -20.35 3.23
CA ILE A 42 -8.21 -20.33 2.05
C ILE A 42 -8.47 -19.07 1.22
N LEU A 43 -7.44 -18.24 1.04
CA LEU A 43 -7.55 -17.04 0.23
C LEU A 43 -7.55 -17.42 -1.28
N PRO A 44 -8.27 -16.67 -2.14
CA PRO A 44 -8.35 -16.94 -3.57
C PRO A 44 -7.09 -16.48 -4.34
N ILE A 45 -5.92 -16.63 -3.73
CA ILE A 45 -4.63 -16.20 -4.26
C ILE A 45 -3.54 -17.04 -3.63
N SER A 46 -2.45 -17.31 -4.34
CA SER A 46 -1.29 -17.93 -3.71
C SER A 46 -0.51 -16.95 -2.83
N ARG A 47 0.11 -17.47 -1.76
CA ARG A 47 1.03 -16.73 -0.87
C ARG A 47 2.03 -15.83 -1.61
N ARG A 48 2.67 -16.35 -2.66
CA ARG A 48 3.65 -15.59 -3.45
C ARG A 48 3.00 -14.41 -4.18
N SER A 49 1.85 -14.64 -4.79
CA SER A 49 1.10 -13.62 -5.51
C SER A 49 0.54 -12.55 -4.57
N PHE A 50 0.15 -12.94 -3.35
CA PHE A 50 -0.25 -12.01 -2.29
C PHE A 50 0.88 -11.05 -1.93
N TYR A 51 2.07 -11.55 -1.58
CA TYR A 51 3.19 -10.67 -1.22
C TYR A 51 3.68 -9.82 -2.39
N ARG A 52 3.56 -10.30 -3.64
CA ARG A 52 3.82 -9.46 -4.83
C ARG A 52 2.87 -8.28 -4.92
N ARG A 53 1.57 -8.49 -4.71
CA ARG A 53 0.58 -7.40 -4.69
C ARG A 53 0.81 -6.46 -3.51
N ARG A 54 1.12 -6.98 -2.33
CA ARG A 54 1.51 -6.17 -1.17
C ARG A 54 2.69 -5.25 -1.48
N MET A 55 3.73 -5.74 -2.16
CA MET A 55 4.85 -4.91 -2.62
C MET A 55 4.41 -3.84 -3.62
N THR A 56 3.50 -4.17 -4.55
CA THR A 56 2.93 -3.19 -5.50
C THR A 56 2.18 -2.09 -4.77
N VAL A 57 1.31 -2.44 -3.81
CA VAL A 57 0.58 -1.46 -2.98
C VAL A 57 1.57 -0.54 -2.25
N GLN A 58 2.58 -1.10 -1.58
CA GLN A 58 3.61 -0.30 -0.90
C GLN A 58 4.41 0.61 -1.84
N ARG A 59 4.58 0.22 -3.11
CA ARG A 59 5.20 1.08 -4.13
C ARG A 59 4.27 2.23 -4.52
N LEU A 60 2.99 1.96 -4.75
CA LEU A 60 1.98 2.98 -5.08
C LEU A 60 1.79 3.97 -3.93
N MET A 61 1.76 3.48 -2.70
CA MET A 61 1.72 4.31 -1.49
C MET A 61 2.92 5.27 -1.45
N ARG A 62 4.14 4.76 -1.69
CA ARG A 62 5.34 5.61 -1.77
C ARG A 62 5.24 6.66 -2.86
N GLN A 63 4.75 6.29 -4.05
CA GLN A 63 4.55 7.23 -5.16
C GLN A 63 3.54 8.32 -4.80
N ARG A 64 2.43 8.00 -4.12
CA ARG A 64 1.46 9.00 -3.63
C ARG A 64 2.05 9.92 -2.55
N MET A 65 2.93 9.40 -1.70
CA MET A 65 3.63 10.20 -0.68
C MET A 65 4.74 11.10 -1.26
N ALA A 66 5.16 10.87 -2.50
CA ALA A 66 6.12 11.71 -3.18
C ALA A 66 5.45 13.00 -3.65
N ARG A 67 5.85 14.15 -3.11
CA ARG A 67 5.43 15.46 -3.62
C ARG A 67 6.52 16.00 -4.53
N LEU A 68 6.13 16.54 -5.69
CA LEU A 68 7.01 17.36 -6.51
C LEU A 68 6.91 18.80 -6.04
N VAL A 69 8.03 19.39 -5.63
CA VAL A 69 8.11 20.80 -5.24
C VAL A 69 8.95 21.54 -6.28
N GLU A 70 8.43 22.65 -6.79
CA GLU A 70 9.15 23.54 -7.71
C GLU A 70 10.05 24.50 -6.91
N GLU A 71 11.33 24.53 -7.23
CA GLU A 71 12.30 25.46 -6.65
C GLU A 71 12.26 26.82 -7.37
N LYS A 72 12.75 27.87 -6.69
CA LYS A 72 12.80 29.25 -7.24
C LYS A 72 13.62 29.39 -8.53
N ASN A 73 14.45 28.39 -8.87
CA ASN A 73 15.26 28.32 -10.09
C ASN A 73 14.55 27.57 -11.25
N GLY A 74 13.31 27.12 -11.07
CA GLY A 74 12.55 26.36 -12.07
C GLY A 74 12.86 24.86 -12.14
N GLN A 75 13.65 24.32 -11.20
CA GLN A 75 13.89 22.87 -11.09
C GLN A 75 12.85 22.21 -10.16
N TYR A 76 12.49 20.96 -10.46
CA TYR A 76 11.58 20.17 -9.64
C TYR A 76 12.36 19.18 -8.78
N MET A 77 12.07 19.13 -7.47
CA MET A 77 12.64 18.16 -6.54
C MET A 77 11.55 17.22 -6.00
N ILE A 78 11.87 15.92 -5.91
CA ILE A 78 11.01 14.95 -5.23
C ILE A 78 11.24 15.07 -3.72
N VAL A 79 10.21 15.48 -3.01
CA VAL A 79 10.19 15.53 -1.55
C VAL A 79 9.36 14.36 -1.03
N TRP A 80 10.00 13.47 -0.29
CA TRP A 80 9.33 12.39 0.43
C TRP A 80 8.98 12.91 1.83
N GLY A 81 7.69 12.98 2.15
CA GLY A 81 7.14 13.34 3.48
C GLY A 81 8.08 14.11 4.42
N ARG A 82 8.15 15.44 4.29
CA ARG A 82 8.65 16.33 5.35
C ARG A 82 7.49 16.67 6.28
N GLU A 83 7.63 16.42 7.57
CA GLU A 83 6.91 17.18 8.60
C GLU A 83 7.71 18.45 8.89
N GLY A 84 7.03 19.58 8.78
CA GLY A 84 7.30 20.76 9.59
C GLY A 84 6.41 20.74 10.82
#